data_AF-A0ABD6AQK5-F1
#
_entry.id   AF-A0ABD6AQK5-F1
#
_cell.length_a   1.000
_cell.length_b   1.000
_cell.length_c   1.000
_cell.angle_alpha   90.00
_cell.angle_beta   90.00
_cell.angle_gamma   90.00
#
_symmetry.space_group_name_H-M   'P 1'
#
loop_
_entity.id
_entity.type
_entity.pdbx_description
1 polymer ?
#
loop_
_entity_poly.entity_id
_entity_poly.type
_entity_poly.pdbx_seq_one_letter_code
_entity_poly.pdbx_strand_id
1 'polypeptide(L)' 'MNEEFWDTVCGLADIWRPLAILAFVIGLLSLATLPFLDRSSGTFVAAILTIVMAVVTLALFGMIRYQCQRR' A
#
# COMPACT_ATOMS: atom_id res chain seq x y z
N MET A 1 15.63 1.89 -22.65
CA MET A 1 15.40 1.08 -21.44
C MET A 1 14.16 1.48 -20.63
N ASN A 2 13.51 2.63 -20.84
CA ASN A 2 12.39 3.05 -19.99
C ASN A 2 11.01 2.57 -20.48
N GLU A 3 10.79 2.42 -21.80
CA GLU A 3 9.42 2.17 -22.32
C GLU A 3 8.94 0.73 -22.09
N GLU A 4 9.77 -0.28 -22.38
CA GLU A 4 9.42 -1.70 -22.16
C GLU A 4 9.18 -2.04 -20.67
N PHE A 5 9.88 -1.37 -19.75
CA PHE A 5 9.67 -1.56 -18.31
C PHE A 5 8.29 -1.04 -17.90
N TRP A 6 7.93 0.18 -18.31
CA TRP A 6 6.63 0.75 -17.98
C TRP A 6 5.49 -0.01 -18.65
N ASP A 7 5.64 -0.48 -19.89
CA ASP A 7 4.63 -1.32 -20.55
C ASP A 7 4.37 -2.63 -19.79
N THR A 8 5.43 -3.27 -19.27
CA THR A 8 5.30 -4.49 -18.45
C THR A 8 4.60 -4.19 -17.13
N VAL A 9 4.99 -3.12 -16.44
CA VAL A 9 4.41 -2.72 -15.14
C VAL A 9 2.94 -2.30 -15.30
N CYS A 10 2.62 -1.56 -16.37
CA CYS A 10 1.26 -1.16 -16.68
C CYS A 10 0.40 -2.35 -17.15
N GLY A 11 0.98 -3.32 -17.85
CA GLY A 11 0.30 -4.58 -18.21
C GLY A 11 -0.08 -5.44 -17.01
N LEU A 12 0.60 -5.28 -15.87
CA LEU A 12 0.31 -5.97 -14.61
C LEU A 12 -0.77 -5.27 -13.76
N ALA A 13 -1.41 -4.19 -14.25
CA ALA A 13 -2.33 -3.34 -13.49
C ALA A 13 -3.46 -4.10 -12.76
N ASP A 14 -3.91 -5.22 -13.30
CA ASP A 14 -4.97 -6.04 -12.70
C ASP A 14 -4.52 -6.78 -11.43
N ILE A 15 -3.22 -7.11 -11.29
CA ILE A 15 -2.67 -7.75 -10.09
C ILE A 15 -2.46 -6.73 -8.96
N TRP A 16 -2.16 -5.48 -9.31
CA TRP A 16 -1.95 -4.43 -8.33
C TRP A 16 -3.24 -3.93 -7.66
N ARG A 17 -4.39 -4.07 -8.32
CA ARG A 17 -5.73 -3.73 -7.77
C ARG A 17 -6.06 -4.50 -6.47
N PRO A 18 -6.06 -5.85 -6.45
CA PRO A 18 -6.35 -6.61 -5.23
C PRO A 18 -5.29 -6.38 -4.16
N LEU A 19 -4.02 -6.15 -4.54
CA LEU A 19 -2.95 -5.82 -3.60
C LEU A 19 -3.21 -4.49 -2.88
N ALA A 20 -3.65 -3.46 -3.61
CA ALA A 20 -3.99 -2.17 -3.03
C ALA A 20 -5.20 -2.27 -2.09
N ILE A 21 -6.22 -3.04 -2.47
CA ILE A 21 -7.39 -3.31 -1.60
C ILE A 21 -6.95 -4.02 -0.32
N LEU A 22 -6.10 -5.04 -0.43
CA LEU A 22 -5.58 -5.78 0.72
C LEU A 22 -4.79 -4.85 1.67
N ALA A 23 -3.88 -4.02 1.13
CA ALA A 23 -3.11 -3.06 1.91
C ALA A 23 -4.01 -2.06 2.64
N PHE A 24 -5.07 -1.58 1.97
CA PHE A 24 -6.05 -0.68 2.57
C PHE A 24 -6.82 -1.33 3.72
N VAL A 25 -7.29 -2.57 3.53
CA VAL A 25 -8.01 -3.31 4.58
C VAL A 25 -7.10 -3.59 5.78
N ILE A 26 -5.84 -3.98 5.56
CA ILE A 26 -4.86 -4.19 6.63
C ILE A 26 -4.59 -2.88 7.40
N GLY A 27 -4.46 -1.77 6.70
CA GLY A 27 -4.32 -0.45 7.30
C GLY A 27 -5.51 -0.07 8.17
N LEU A 28 -6.74 -0.28 7.68
CA LEU A 28 -7.98 -0.03 8.44
C LEU A 28 -8.09 -0.91 9.69
N LEU A 29 -7.79 -2.20 9.57
CA LEU A 29 -7.81 -3.12 10.71
C LEU A 29 -6.80 -2.70 11.78
N SER A 30 -5.59 -2.30 11.36
CA SER A 30 -4.56 -1.79 12.28
C SER A 30 -5.01 -0.49 12.95
N LEU A 31 -5.69 0.40 12.22
CA LEU A 31 -6.23 1.64 12.78
C LEU A 31 -7.34 1.38 13.80
N ALA A 32 -8.19 0.39 13.55
CA ALA A 32 -9.27 -0.01 14.45
C ALA A 32 -8.77 -0.66 15.74
N THR A 33 -7.62 -1.36 15.70
CA THR A 33 -7.04 -2.02 16.88
C THR A 33 -6.16 -1.09 17.73
N LEU A 34 -5.64 0.01 17.16
CA LEU A 34 -4.82 1.01 17.86
C LEU A 34 -5.34 1.43 19.26
N PRO A 35 -6.61 1.79 19.47
CA PRO A 35 -7.08 2.25 20.78
C PRO A 35 -7.09 1.15 21.85
N PHE A 36 -7.02 -0.12 21.46
CA PHE A 36 -7.01 -1.26 22.37
C PHE A 36 -5.60 -1.76 22.69
N LEU A 37 -4.57 -1.20 22.04
CA LEU A 37 -3.18 -1.59 22.25
C LEU A 37 -2.52 -0.72 23.32
N ASP A 38 -1.80 -1.36 24.23
CA ASP A 38 -0.97 -0.66 25.22
C ASP A 38 0.13 0.13 24.50
N ARG A 39 0.23 1.44 24.77
CA ARG A 39 1.18 2.33 24.07
C ARG A 39 2.65 1.96 24.28
N SER A 40 2.98 1.27 25.37
CA SER A 40 4.33 0.79 25.66
C SER A 40 4.64 -0.58 25.07
N SER A 41 3.66 -1.23 24.43
CA SER A 41 3.83 -2.56 23.86
C SER A 41 4.53 -2.53 22.50
N GLY A 42 5.32 -3.56 22.20
CA GLY A 42 5.90 -3.72 20.87
C GLY A 42 4.85 -3.89 19.76
N THR A 43 3.65 -4.38 20.12
CA THR A 43 2.53 -4.52 19.18
C THR A 43 1.94 -3.17 18.76
N PHE A 44 1.95 -2.16 19.63
CA PHE A 44 1.58 -0.79 19.26
C PHE A 44 2.52 -0.21 18.20
N VAL A 45 3.84 -0.40 18.38
CA VAL A 45 4.85 0.04 17.39
C VAL A 45 4.69 -0.71 16.07
N ALA A 46 4.47 -2.02 16.12
CA ALA A 46 4.24 -2.84 14.93
C ALA A 46 2.97 -2.40 14.16
N ALA A 47 1.89 -2.07 14.86
CA ALA A 47 0.66 -1.56 14.24
C ALA A 47 0.90 -0.22 13.51
N ILE A 48 1.64 0.71 14.12
CA ILE A 48 2.01 1.98 13.48
C ILE A 48 2.86 1.74 12.23
N LEU A 49 3.89 0.89 12.33
CA LEU A 49 4.74 0.55 11.18
C LEU A 49 3.92 -0.08 10.05
N THR A 50 2.94 -0.91 10.39
CA THR A 50 2.04 -1.55 9.41
C THR A 50 1.19 -0.50 8.69
N ILE A 51 0.67 0.49 9.40
CA ILE A 51 -0.09 1.61 8.81
C ILE A 51 0.80 2.42 7.87
N VAL A 52 2.04 2.75 8.28
CA VAL A 52 2.99 3.48 7.43
C VAL A 52 3.28 2.71 6.15
N MET A 53 3.57 1.41 6.26
CA MET A 53 3.83 0.55 5.10
C MET A 53 2.62 0.50 4.15
N ALA A 54 1.40 0.35 4.69
CA ALA A 54 0.18 0.36 3.88
C ALA A 54 -0.01 1.68 3.11
N VAL A 55 0.25 2.82 3.75
CA VAL A 55 0.17 4.14 3.11
C VAL A 55 1.20 4.29 1.99
N VAL A 56 2.45 3.85 2.22
CA VAL A 56 3.51 3.89 1.19
C VAL A 56 3.14 3.01 -0.01
N THR A 57 2.62 1.81 0.22
CA THR A 57 2.17 0.90 -0.84
C THR A 57 1.05 1.53 -1.68
N LEU A 58 0.06 2.17 -1.05
CA LEU A 58 -1.02 2.87 -1.74
C LEU A 58 -0.50 4.06 -2.56
N ALA A 59 0.45 4.82 -2.03
CA ALA A 59 1.08 5.94 -2.73
C ALA A 59 1.87 5.49 -3.97
N LEU A 60 2.66 4.41 -3.84
CA LEU A 60 3.38 3.81 -4.97
C LEU A 60 2.42 3.33 -6.05
N PHE A 61 1.34 2.66 -5.66
CA PHE A 61 0.31 2.23 -6.61
C PHE A 61 -0.34 3.42 -7.33
N GLY A 62 -0.66 4.50 -6.61
CA GLY A 62 -1.18 5.74 -7.18
C GLY A 62 -0.21 6.37 -8.20
N MET A 63 1.09 6.41 -7.88
CA MET A 63 2.11 6.89 -8.80
C MET A 63 2.23 6.04 -10.06
N ILE A 64 2.20 4.70 -9.93
CA ILE A 64 2.24 3.78 -11.08
C ILE A 64 1.01 4.02 -11.98
N ARG A 65 -0.19 4.06 -11.41
CA ARG A 65 -1.43 4.37 -12.14
C ARG A 65 -1.33 5.69 -12.89
N TYR A 66 -0.83 6.74 -12.24
CA TYR A 66 -0.68 8.06 -12.84
C TYR A 66 0.27 8.04 -14.03
N GLN A 67 1.42 7.36 -13.92
CA GLN A 67 2.38 7.24 -15.03
C GLN A 67 1.79 6.43 -16.20
N CYS A 68 1.08 5.35 -15.92
CA CYS A 68 0.44 4.52 -16.95
C CYS A 68 -0.70 5.24 -17.70
N GLN A 69 -1.43 6.16 -17.05
CA GLN A 69 -2.49 6.94 -17.70
C GLN A 69 -1.95 8.10 -18.56
N ARG A 70 -0.73 8.55 -18.26
CA ARG A 70 -0.12 9.72 -18.91
C ARG A 70 0.68 9.34 -20.17
N ARG A 71 0.94 8.06 -20.36
CA ARG A 71 1.43 7.46 -21.61
C ARG A 71 0.23 7.06 -22.47
#